data_AF-A0A6A4S7Z8-F1
#
_entry.id   AF-A0A6A4S7Z8-F1
#
_cell.length_a   1.000
_cell.length_b   1.000
_cell.length_c   1.000
_cell.angle_alpha   90.00
_cell.angle_beta   90.00
_cell.angle_gamma   90.00
#
_symmetry.space_group_name_H-M   'P 1'
#
loop_
_entity.id
_entity.type
_entity.pdbx_description
1 polymer ?
#
loop_
_entity_poly.entity_id
_entity_poly.type
_entity_poly.pdbx_seq_one_letter_code
_entity_poly.pdbx_strand_id
1 'polypeptide(L)'
;MKRRVVKPRDSTSGVDAAQRTGGDRRKEGTSAGWWLKRGVWALFVVFILVLFSLRILPELIQHFVHTHRIRVPFFVDLSQPADLSLNHTINMYLTSEEGISLGVWHTVPESRWKEAQGKDLAWYQNTFSDGRPVFIYLHGNTGTSLKKMRSRILFLHSEDDHLVPIQVVQQMYKVAVSAQNAEQVKMVSFDGSLGYLHNGLYRDPHLPDILK
;
A
#
# COMPACT_ATOMS: atom_id res chain seq x y z
N MET A 1 17.50 113.26 22.83
CA MET A 1 16.48 112.58 22.01
C MET A 1 17.11 111.40 21.27
N LYS A 2 16.75 110.16 21.61
CA LYS A 2 17.17 108.92 20.91
C LYS A 2 15.92 108.21 20.36
N ARG A 3 15.91 107.88 19.07
CA ARG A 3 15.17 106.76 18.43
C ARG A 3 16.14 106.24 17.35
N ARG A 4 16.94 105.19 17.55
CA ARG A 4 16.67 103.76 17.80
C ARG A 4 15.90 103.11 16.62
N VAL A 5 16.68 102.67 15.63
CA VAL A 5 16.41 101.51 14.78
C VAL A 5 16.54 100.25 15.65
N VAL A 6 15.67 99.26 15.43
CA VAL A 6 15.82 97.78 15.55
C VAL A 6 14.46 97.13 15.90
N LYS A 7 14.11 96.10 15.12
CA LYS A 7 13.06 95.04 15.24
C LYS A 7 12.93 94.43 16.67
N PRO A 8 12.07 93.41 16.97
CA PRO A 8 10.83 92.86 16.38
C PRO A 8 9.73 92.59 17.47
N ARG A 9 8.60 91.92 17.12
CA ARG A 9 7.76 90.96 17.91
C ARG A 9 6.28 91.05 17.49
N ASP A 10 5.68 90.01 16.92
CA ASP A 10 5.18 88.74 17.49
C ASP A 10 3.74 88.87 18.03
N SER A 11 2.82 88.14 17.42
CA SER A 11 1.63 87.60 18.07
C SER A 11 1.82 86.09 18.24
N THR A 12 2.16 85.73 19.48
CA THR A 12 1.87 84.50 20.26
C THR A 12 0.51 83.88 19.89
N SER A 13 0.21 82.58 19.95
CA SER A 13 0.63 81.43 20.79
C SER A 13 0.23 80.12 20.07
N GLY A 14 0.80 78.92 20.29
CA GLY A 14 1.74 78.48 21.29
C GLY A 14 2.23 77.04 21.04
N VAL A 15 3.32 76.71 21.76
CA VAL A 15 3.62 75.43 22.43
C VAL A 15 3.85 74.18 21.57
N ASP A 16 5.15 73.96 21.34
CA ASP A 16 5.92 72.74 21.57
C ASP A 16 5.91 71.53 20.62
N ALA A 17 7.17 71.13 20.38
CA ALA A 17 7.70 69.78 20.28
C ALA A 17 7.70 69.08 18.91
N ALA A 18 8.93 68.82 18.47
CA ALA A 18 9.43 67.57 17.89
C ALA A 18 8.35 66.58 17.39
N GLN A 19 8.43 66.04 16.19
CA GLN A 19 9.48 65.08 15.88
C GLN A 19 9.38 64.69 14.40
N ARG A 20 10.54 64.36 13.83
CA ARG A 20 10.71 63.67 12.56
C ARG A 20 9.69 62.53 12.41
N THR A 21 8.91 62.52 11.33
CA THR A 21 8.23 61.31 10.84
C THR A 21 8.70 61.01 9.43
N GLY A 22 9.99 60.70 9.34
CA GLY A 22 10.49 59.86 8.25
C GLY A 22 10.01 58.44 8.48
N GLY A 23 9.31 57.90 7.49
CA GLY A 23 9.18 56.48 7.19
C GLY A 23 8.85 55.53 8.33
N ASP A 24 7.56 55.23 8.50
CA ASP A 24 7.16 53.92 9.03
C ASP A 24 5.92 53.40 8.29
N ARG A 25 6.12 52.94 7.04
CA ARG A 25 5.25 51.89 6.48
C ARG A 25 5.73 50.56 7.05
N ARG A 26 5.36 50.31 8.30
CA ARG A 26 5.76 49.12 9.05
C ARG A 26 5.08 47.89 8.46
N LYS A 27 5.94 47.08 7.84
CA LYS A 27 5.83 45.68 7.41
C LYS A 27 4.86 44.81 8.24
N GLU A 28 3.57 44.84 7.94
CA GLU A 28 2.64 43.80 8.44
C GLU A 28 2.52 42.61 7.48
N GLY A 29 2.86 42.78 6.20
CA GLY A 29 2.79 41.71 5.19
C GLY A 29 3.93 40.67 5.17
N THR A 30 5.02 40.89 5.92
CA THR A 30 6.21 40.01 5.83
C THR A 30 6.22 38.86 6.85
N SER A 31 5.49 39.00 7.96
CA SER A 31 5.46 37.99 9.03
C SER A 31 4.66 36.75 8.61
N ALA A 32 3.44 36.95 8.09
CA ALA A 32 2.56 35.86 7.69
C ALA A 32 3.17 34.98 6.58
N GLY A 33 3.79 35.58 5.57
CA GLY A 33 4.49 34.84 4.50
C GLY A 33 5.73 34.09 5.00
N TRP A 34 6.38 34.55 6.06
CA TRP A 34 7.54 33.89 6.66
C TRP A 34 7.12 32.66 7.50
N TRP A 35 6.06 32.77 8.29
CA TRP A 35 5.49 31.63 9.02
C TRP A 35 4.92 30.56 8.07
N LEU A 36 4.27 30.98 6.98
CA LEU A 36 3.79 30.05 5.96
C LEU A 36 4.95 29.30 5.28
N LYS A 37 6.03 30.01 4.91
CA LYS A 37 7.24 29.39 4.33
C LYS A 37 7.90 28.40 5.29
N ARG A 38 7.97 28.73 6.59
CA ARG A 38 8.50 27.81 7.63
C ARG A 38 7.60 26.59 7.82
N GLY A 39 6.27 26.77 7.76
CA GLY A 39 5.31 25.67 7.81
C GLY A 39 5.46 24.72 6.62
N VAL A 40 5.55 25.25 5.40
CA VAL A 40 5.78 24.45 4.19
C VAL A 40 7.14 23.76 4.23
N TRP A 41 8.20 24.43 4.68
CA TRP A 41 9.51 23.81 4.87
C TRP A 41 9.51 22.70 5.93
N ALA A 42 8.81 22.91 7.04
CA ALA A 42 8.66 21.89 8.07
C ALA A 42 7.90 20.67 7.53
N LEU A 43 6.82 20.87 6.77
CA LEU A 43 6.09 19.79 6.11
C LEU A 43 6.97 19.05 5.08
N PHE A 44 7.78 19.77 4.31
CA PHE A 44 8.71 19.17 3.36
C PHE A 44 9.78 18.33 4.07
N VAL A 45 10.37 18.84 5.15
CA VAL A 45 11.35 18.08 5.96
C VAL A 45 10.70 16.86 6.59
N VAL A 46 9.50 16.99 7.16
CA VAL A 46 8.74 15.85 7.71
C VAL A 46 8.46 14.83 6.61
N PHE A 47 8.06 15.26 5.42
CA PHE A 47 7.82 14.36 4.29
C PHE A 47 9.08 13.59 3.88
N ILE A 48 10.22 14.27 3.74
CA ILE A 48 11.50 13.61 3.45
C ILE A 48 11.92 12.66 4.58
N LEU A 49 11.73 13.05 5.85
CA LEU A 49 12.00 12.20 7.00
C LEU A 49 11.10 10.95 7.01
N VAL A 50 9.84 11.07 6.62
CA VAL A 50 8.92 9.94 6.46
C VAL A 50 9.39 9.02 5.32
N LEU A 51 9.75 9.56 4.16
CA LEU A 51 10.30 8.73 3.07
C LEU A 51 11.59 8.01 3.47
N PHE A 52 12.43 8.66 4.26
CA PHE A 52 13.68 8.09 4.76
C PHE A 52 13.45 7.06 5.87
N SER A 53 12.50 7.29 6.78
CA SER A 53 12.13 6.31 7.80
C SER A 53 11.52 5.04 7.19
N LEU A 54 10.76 5.19 6.09
CA LEU A 54 10.28 4.06 5.28
C LEU A 54 11.43 3.27 4.62
N ARG A 55 12.61 3.86 4.43
CA ARG A 55 13.80 3.16 3.90
C ARG A 55 14.63 2.47 4.99
N ILE A 56 14.72 3.06 6.19
CA ILE A 56 15.58 2.57 7.27
C ILE A 56 14.92 1.47 8.10
N LEU A 57 13.58 1.45 8.20
CA LEU A 57 12.84 0.53 9.06
C LEU A 57 11.90 -0.38 8.25
N PRO A 58 12.42 -1.30 7.41
CA PRO A 58 11.58 -2.25 6.68
C PRO A 58 10.76 -3.13 7.63
N GLU A 59 11.32 -3.50 8.80
CA GLU A 59 10.64 -4.24 9.87
C GLU A 59 9.39 -3.50 10.39
N LEU A 60 9.45 -2.17 10.50
CA LEU A 60 8.32 -1.37 10.94
C LEU A 60 7.21 -1.38 9.87
N ILE A 61 7.57 -1.27 8.58
CA ILE A 61 6.62 -1.41 7.47
C ILE A 61 5.98 -2.79 7.48
N GLN A 62 6.77 -3.86 7.61
CA GLN A 62 6.26 -5.22 7.67
C GLN A 62 5.29 -5.40 8.84
N HIS A 63 5.60 -4.84 10.01
CA HIS A 63 4.71 -4.85 11.17
C HIS A 63 3.43 -4.04 10.92
N PHE A 64 3.50 -2.87 10.27
CA PHE A 64 2.31 -2.08 9.93
C PHE A 64 1.42 -2.78 8.90
N VAL A 65 2.01 -3.44 7.90
CA VAL A 65 1.30 -4.24 6.88
C VAL A 65 0.65 -5.48 7.50
N HIS A 66 1.33 -6.17 8.43
CA HIS A 66 0.77 -7.32 9.14
C HIS A 66 -0.20 -6.95 10.28
N THR A 67 -0.23 -5.68 10.69
CA THR A 67 -1.17 -5.21 11.70
C THR A 67 -2.54 -5.00 11.04
N HIS A 68 -3.51 -5.85 11.42
CA HIS A 68 -4.86 -5.91 10.86
C HIS A 68 -5.72 -4.65 11.13
N ARG A 69 -5.12 -3.60 11.69
CA ARG A 69 -5.79 -2.38 12.15
C ARG A 69 -5.74 -1.25 11.13
N ILE A 70 -4.88 -1.33 10.09
CA ILE A 70 -4.77 -0.31 9.05
C ILE A 70 -4.97 -0.97 7.68
N ARG A 71 -6.12 -0.69 7.04
CA ARG A 71 -6.39 -1.09 5.64
C ARG A 71 -5.66 -0.14 4.70
N VAL A 72 -4.51 -0.57 4.19
CA VAL A 72 -3.81 0.08 3.06
C VAL A 72 -4.01 -0.81 1.84
N PRO A 73 -4.45 -0.30 0.67
CA PRO A 73 -4.74 1.10 0.35
C PRO A 73 -6.11 1.58 0.87
N PHE A 74 -6.17 2.85 1.29
CA PHE A 74 -7.30 3.45 2.00
C PHE A 74 -8.59 3.62 1.17
N PHE A 75 -8.55 3.36 -0.15
CA PHE A 75 -9.65 3.68 -1.08
C PHE A 75 -9.88 2.61 -2.15
N VAL A 76 -9.41 1.37 -1.94
CA VAL A 76 -9.61 0.27 -2.90
C VAL A 76 -10.63 -0.71 -2.36
N ASP A 77 -11.70 -0.93 -3.12
CA ASP A 77 -12.66 -1.98 -2.83
C ASP A 77 -12.14 -3.32 -3.34
N LEU A 78 -11.50 -4.07 -2.46
CA LEU A 78 -10.99 -5.41 -2.75
C LEU A 78 -12.12 -6.44 -2.97
N SER A 79 -13.40 -6.09 -2.77
CA SER A 79 -14.51 -6.98 -3.13
C SER A 79 -14.82 -6.93 -4.63
N GLN A 80 -14.32 -5.93 -5.36
CA GLN A 80 -14.56 -5.71 -6.79
C GLN A 80 -13.26 -5.82 -7.60
N PRO A 81 -12.78 -7.05 -7.88
CA PRO A 81 -11.54 -7.25 -8.65
C PRO A 81 -11.59 -6.64 -10.06
N ALA A 82 -12.77 -6.43 -10.64
CA ALA A 82 -12.94 -5.75 -11.92
C ALA A 82 -12.37 -4.31 -11.91
N ASP A 83 -12.47 -3.59 -10.79
CA ASP A 83 -11.93 -2.23 -10.64
C ASP A 83 -10.40 -2.21 -10.68
N LEU A 84 -9.77 -3.36 -10.43
CA LEU A 84 -8.32 -3.58 -10.48
C LEU A 84 -7.86 -4.15 -11.82
N SER A 85 -8.70 -4.10 -12.86
CA SER A 85 -8.44 -4.69 -14.18
C SER A 85 -8.25 -6.21 -14.16
N LEU A 86 -8.68 -6.89 -13.08
CA LEU A 86 -8.69 -8.34 -12.98
C LEU A 86 -9.99 -8.88 -13.60
N ASN A 87 -10.03 -8.92 -14.93
CA ASN A 87 -11.17 -9.49 -15.66
C ASN A 87 -11.32 -10.99 -15.36
N HIS A 88 -12.56 -11.51 -15.41
CA HIS A 88 -12.86 -12.93 -15.17
C HIS A 88 -12.37 -13.44 -13.81
N THR A 89 -12.28 -12.52 -12.84
CA THR A 89 -11.94 -12.76 -11.46
C THR A 89 -13.12 -12.37 -10.60
N ILE A 90 -13.48 -13.21 -9.63
CA ILE A 90 -14.56 -12.92 -8.68
C ILE A 90 -14.03 -12.93 -7.26
N ASN A 91 -14.59 -12.07 -6.41
CA ASN A 91 -14.45 -12.23 -4.97
C ASN A 91 -15.50 -13.24 -4.47
N MET A 92 -15.06 -14.21 -3.69
CA MET A 92 -15.93 -15.21 -3.08
C MET A 92 -15.46 -15.57 -1.69
N TYR A 93 -16.37 -16.12 -0.89
CA TYR A 93 -16.06 -16.59 0.46
C TYR A 93 -16.21 -18.10 0.52
N LEU A 94 -15.14 -18.78 0.94
CA LEU A 94 -15.15 -20.21 1.22
C LEU A 94 -15.43 -20.41 2.70
N THR A 95 -16.57 -21.02 3.01
CA THR A 95 -16.93 -21.35 4.39
C THR A 95 -16.44 -22.76 4.71
N SER A 96 -15.63 -22.85 5.76
CA SER A 96 -15.20 -24.11 6.34
C SER A 96 -16.33 -24.80 7.12
N GLU A 97 -16.23 -26.12 7.28
CA GLU A 97 -17.06 -26.93 8.19
C GLU A 97 -17.08 -26.42 9.66
N GLU A 98 -16.04 -25.70 10.11
CA GLU A 98 -15.95 -25.09 11.45
C GLU A 98 -16.46 -23.63 11.49
N GLY A 99 -17.13 -23.16 10.43
CA GLY A 99 -17.71 -21.81 10.35
C GLY A 99 -16.72 -20.68 10.08
N ILE A 100 -15.45 -21.00 9.78
CA ILE A 100 -14.45 -20.00 9.39
C ILE A 100 -14.67 -19.61 7.92
N SER A 101 -14.88 -18.33 7.65
CA SER A 101 -15.06 -17.79 6.29
C SER A 101 -13.76 -17.21 5.76
N LEU A 102 -13.34 -17.68 4.58
CA LEU A 102 -12.13 -17.24 3.89
C LEU A 102 -12.49 -16.46 2.63
N GLY A 103 -12.10 -15.19 2.56
CA GLY A 103 -12.20 -14.40 1.33
C GLY A 103 -11.13 -14.82 0.32
N VAL A 104 -11.56 -15.14 -0.91
CA VAL A 104 -10.70 -15.60 -2.00
C VAL A 104 -11.05 -14.82 -3.27
N TRP A 105 -10.04 -14.46 -4.04
CA TRP A 105 -10.21 -14.09 -5.45
C TRP A 105 -10.00 -15.32 -6.32
N HIS A 106 -10.99 -15.64 -7.15
CA HIS A 106 -10.92 -16.77 -8.07
C HIS A 106 -10.93 -16.27 -9.50
N THR A 107 -9.84 -16.54 -10.23
CA THR A 107 -9.67 -16.21 -11.64
C THR A 107 -9.70 -17.50 -12.46
N VAL A 108 -10.57 -17.56 -13.48
CA VAL A 108 -10.61 -18.70 -14.40
C VAL A 108 -9.52 -18.60 -15.47
N PRO A 109 -9.01 -19.74 -15.99
CA PRO A 109 -8.01 -19.73 -17.06
C PRO A 109 -8.55 -19.08 -18.33
N GLU A 110 -7.64 -18.52 -19.14
CA GLU A 110 -7.97 -17.82 -20.40
C GLU A 110 -8.85 -18.64 -21.34
N SER A 111 -8.64 -19.97 -21.38
CA SER A 111 -9.45 -20.89 -22.18
C SER A 111 -10.96 -20.76 -21.92
N ARG A 112 -11.34 -20.31 -20.73
CA ARG A 112 -12.74 -20.18 -20.29
C ARG A 112 -13.24 -18.74 -20.19
N TRP A 113 -12.44 -17.75 -20.58
CA TRP A 113 -12.86 -16.35 -20.49
C TRP A 113 -14.14 -16.08 -21.27
N LYS A 114 -14.29 -16.65 -22.47
CA LYS A 114 -15.54 -16.55 -23.25
C LYS A 114 -16.74 -17.17 -22.52
N GLU A 115 -16.54 -18.30 -21.85
CA GLU A 115 -17.60 -19.00 -21.11
C GLU A 115 -17.99 -18.27 -19.82
N ALA A 116 -17.02 -17.62 -19.18
CA ALA A 116 -17.17 -16.93 -17.90
C ALA A 116 -17.88 -15.58 -17.99
N GLN A 117 -18.07 -15.05 -19.19
CA GLN A 117 -18.82 -13.81 -19.44
C GLN A 117 -20.27 -13.92 -18.93
N GLY A 118 -20.64 -13.02 -18.02
CA GLY A 118 -21.99 -12.97 -17.45
C GLY A 118 -22.35 -14.16 -16.56
N LYS A 119 -21.38 -14.95 -16.12
CA LYS A 119 -21.60 -16.08 -15.21
C LYS A 119 -21.67 -15.65 -13.75
N ASP A 120 -22.41 -16.42 -12.97
CA ASP A 120 -22.67 -16.20 -11.56
C ASP A 120 -21.69 -16.97 -10.66
N LEU A 121 -21.77 -16.71 -9.35
CA LEU A 121 -20.92 -17.35 -8.34
C LEU A 121 -20.99 -18.88 -8.38
N ALA A 122 -22.17 -19.45 -8.63
CA ALA A 122 -22.38 -20.89 -8.69
C ALA A 122 -21.60 -21.54 -9.84
N TRP A 123 -21.59 -20.90 -11.00
CA TRP A 123 -20.78 -21.35 -12.14
C TRP A 123 -19.29 -21.36 -11.79
N TYR A 124 -18.78 -20.27 -11.20
CA TYR A 124 -17.37 -20.19 -10.77
C TYR A 124 -17.02 -21.25 -9.72
N GLN A 125 -17.89 -21.52 -8.74
CA GLN A 125 -17.68 -22.60 -7.76
C GLN A 125 -17.60 -23.97 -8.43
N ASN A 126 -18.45 -24.24 -9.43
CA ASN A 126 -18.42 -25.51 -10.14
C ASN A 126 -17.13 -25.72 -10.96
N THR A 127 -16.39 -24.65 -11.26
CA THR A 127 -15.09 -24.80 -11.95
C THR A 127 -14.05 -25.53 -11.11
N PHE A 128 -14.20 -25.62 -9.79
CA PHE A 128 -13.31 -26.43 -8.93
C PHE A 128 -13.53 -27.94 -9.09
N SER A 129 -14.67 -28.37 -9.63
CA SER A 129 -15.07 -29.77 -9.74
C SER A 129 -14.61 -30.45 -11.03
N ASP A 130 -13.95 -29.73 -11.93
CA ASP A 130 -13.61 -30.23 -13.27
C ASP A 130 -12.27 -30.98 -13.36
N GLY A 131 -11.60 -31.17 -12.23
CA GLY A 131 -10.34 -31.91 -12.12
C GLY A 131 -9.09 -31.13 -12.55
N ARG A 132 -9.22 -29.86 -12.96
CA ARG A 132 -8.07 -29.01 -13.28
C ARG A 132 -7.27 -28.65 -12.02
N PRO A 133 -5.95 -28.46 -12.13
CA PRO A 133 -5.15 -27.96 -11.01
C PRO A 133 -5.60 -26.55 -10.61
N VAL A 134 -5.64 -26.28 -9.30
CA VAL A 134 -5.95 -24.95 -8.75
C VAL A 134 -4.63 -24.31 -8.31
N PHE A 135 -4.34 -23.13 -8.86
CA PHE A 135 -3.19 -22.33 -8.43
C PHE A 135 -3.62 -21.45 -7.28
N ILE A 136 -2.94 -21.60 -6.13
CA ILE A 136 -3.23 -20.81 -4.95
C ILE A 136 -2.09 -19.82 -4.78
N TYR A 137 -2.37 -18.57 -5.16
CA TYR A 137 -1.48 -17.45 -4.90
C TYR A 137 -1.82 -16.82 -3.55
N LEU A 138 -0.94 -17.01 -2.57
CA LEU A 138 -1.10 -16.48 -1.22
C LEU A 138 -0.22 -15.25 -1.07
N HIS A 139 -0.85 -14.07 -1.02
CA HIS A 139 -0.17 -12.87 -0.55
C HIS A 139 -0.19 -12.88 0.98
N GLY A 140 0.98 -12.72 1.60
CA GLY A 140 1.22 -13.00 3.01
C GLY A 140 0.21 -12.39 3.98
N ASN A 141 -0.65 -13.26 4.53
CA ASN A 141 -1.11 -13.18 5.90
C ASN A 141 -1.37 -14.63 6.37
N THR A 142 -0.55 -15.10 7.31
CA THR A 142 -0.26 -16.51 7.67
C THR A 142 -1.45 -17.31 8.25
N GLY A 143 -2.69 -16.79 8.14
CA GLY A 143 -3.87 -17.31 8.85
C GLY A 143 -4.88 -18.13 8.03
N THR A 144 -4.63 -18.41 6.75
CA THR A 144 -5.65 -19.04 5.88
C THR A 144 -5.60 -20.57 5.98
N SER A 145 -6.76 -21.18 6.25
CA SER A 145 -6.91 -22.60 6.62
C SER A 145 -6.74 -23.55 5.43
N LEU A 146 -5.50 -23.78 5.00
CA LEU A 146 -5.10 -24.78 4.00
C LEU A 146 -5.60 -26.19 4.32
N LYS A 147 -5.90 -26.47 5.59
CA LYS A 147 -6.28 -27.79 6.07
C LYS A 147 -7.61 -28.34 5.51
N LYS A 148 -8.43 -27.48 4.93
CA LYS A 148 -9.82 -27.83 4.55
C LYS A 148 -10.05 -27.80 3.06
N MET A 149 -9.02 -27.43 2.29
CA MET A 149 -9.07 -27.55 0.84
C MET A 149 -8.92 -29.02 0.46
N ARG A 150 -9.72 -29.44 -0.52
CA ARG A 150 -9.71 -30.79 -1.09
C ARG A 150 -9.31 -30.82 -2.58
N SER A 151 -8.95 -29.65 -3.12
CA SER A 151 -8.44 -29.52 -4.49
C SER A 151 -6.93 -29.74 -4.52
N ARG A 152 -6.41 -30.04 -5.71
CA ARG A 152 -4.96 -30.08 -5.94
C ARG A 152 -4.36 -28.69 -5.73
N ILE A 153 -3.36 -28.60 -4.86
CA ILE A 153 -2.66 -27.36 -4.49
C ILE A 153 -1.23 -27.40 -5.03
N LEU A 154 -0.86 -26.34 -5.75
CA LEU A 154 0.52 -26.07 -6.14
C LEU A 154 1.02 -24.80 -5.43
N PHE A 155 2.05 -24.93 -4.60
CA PHE A 155 2.82 -23.81 -4.04
C PHE A 155 3.98 -23.49 -4.96
N LEU A 156 4.13 -22.22 -5.33
CA LEU A 156 5.26 -21.68 -6.08
C LEU A 156 5.91 -20.58 -5.24
N HIS A 157 7.22 -20.64 -5.00
CA HIS A 157 7.90 -19.62 -4.20
C HIS A 157 9.34 -19.38 -4.66
N SER A 158 9.79 -18.13 -4.66
CA SER A 158 11.19 -17.80 -4.95
C SER A 158 12.02 -17.77 -3.67
N GLU A 159 13.20 -18.39 -3.67
CA GLU A 159 14.08 -18.42 -2.49
C GLU A 159 14.69 -17.05 -2.15
N ASP A 160 14.80 -16.15 -3.14
CA ASP A 160 15.26 -14.76 -3.00
C ASP A 160 14.11 -13.77 -2.70
N ASP A 161 12.91 -14.25 -2.35
CA ASP A 161 11.82 -13.38 -1.92
C ASP A 161 12.16 -12.69 -0.59
N HIS A 162 12.43 -11.39 -0.68
CA HIS A 162 12.77 -10.52 0.45
C HIS A 162 11.55 -10.03 1.23
N LEU A 163 10.33 -10.22 0.72
CA LEU A 163 9.09 -9.82 1.37
C LEU A 163 8.49 -10.98 2.16
N VAL A 164 8.52 -12.19 1.60
CA VAL A 164 7.97 -13.40 2.21
C VAL A 164 9.07 -14.46 2.32
N PRO A 165 9.60 -14.72 3.53
CA PRO A 165 10.60 -15.75 3.72
C PRO A 165 10.08 -17.15 3.35
N ILE A 166 10.90 -17.96 2.66
CA ILE A 166 10.51 -19.29 2.18
C ILE A 166 10.03 -20.24 3.29
N GLN A 167 10.51 -20.04 4.52
CA GLN A 167 10.14 -20.84 5.68
C GLN A 167 8.62 -20.76 5.94
N VAL A 168 8.00 -19.61 5.65
CA VAL A 168 6.55 -19.43 5.76
C VAL A 168 5.82 -20.37 4.81
N VAL A 169 6.24 -20.41 3.55
CA VAL A 169 5.62 -21.28 2.53
C VAL A 169 5.91 -22.76 2.81
N GLN A 170 7.10 -23.11 3.29
CA GLN A 170 7.41 -24.48 3.71
C GLN A 170 6.51 -24.94 4.86
N GLN A 171 6.23 -24.07 5.83
CA GLN A 171 5.31 -24.37 6.92
C GLN A 171 3.88 -24.55 6.41
N MET A 172 3.43 -23.69 5.49
CA MET A 172 2.14 -23.83 4.82
C MET A 172 2.01 -25.14 4.05
N TYR A 173 3.04 -25.52 3.29
CA TYR A 173 3.11 -26.80 2.58
C TYR A 173 2.97 -27.98 3.55
N LYS A 174 3.70 -27.98 4.67
CA LYS A 174 3.59 -29.03 5.71
C LYS A 174 2.17 -29.13 6.26
N VAL A 175 1.53 -28.00 6.51
CA VAL A 175 0.13 -27.96 6.98
C VAL A 175 -0.83 -28.53 5.93
N ALA A 176 -0.66 -28.15 4.65
CA ALA A 176 -1.49 -28.67 3.56
C ALA A 176 -1.33 -30.19 3.38
N VAL A 177 -0.09 -30.69 3.35
CA VAL A 177 0.21 -32.14 3.27
C VAL A 177 -0.34 -32.90 4.48
N SER A 178 -0.32 -32.31 5.67
CA SER A 178 -0.86 -32.96 6.88
C SER A 178 -2.39 -33.13 6.87
N ALA A 179 -3.08 -32.38 6.01
CA ALA A 179 -4.53 -32.25 6.06
C ALA A 179 -5.27 -32.88 4.86
N GLN A 180 -4.55 -33.18 3.78
CA GLN A 180 -5.08 -33.90 2.62
C GLN A 180 -4.03 -34.84 2.05
N ASN A 181 -4.38 -35.61 1.01
CA ASN A 181 -3.43 -36.54 0.39
C ASN A 181 -2.19 -35.77 -0.12
N ALA A 182 -0.99 -36.24 0.24
CA ALA A 182 0.28 -35.67 -0.18
C ALA A 182 0.41 -35.59 -1.72
N GLU A 183 -0.19 -36.51 -2.47
CA GLU A 183 -0.21 -36.49 -3.94
C GLU A 183 -1.01 -35.33 -4.53
N GLN A 184 -1.85 -34.67 -3.73
CA GLN A 184 -2.61 -33.50 -4.14
C GLN A 184 -1.89 -32.19 -3.81
N VAL A 185 -0.74 -32.24 -3.14
CA VAL A 185 -0.01 -31.04 -2.73
C VAL A 185 1.41 -31.07 -3.28
N LYS A 186 1.71 -30.14 -4.17
CA LYS A 186 3.05 -29.94 -4.74
C LYS A 186 3.60 -28.60 -4.29
N MET A 187 4.89 -28.55 -3.99
CA MET A 187 5.62 -27.31 -3.78
C MET A 187 6.80 -27.28 -4.74
N VAL A 188 7.01 -26.14 -5.39
CA VAL A 188 8.17 -25.86 -6.23
C VAL A 188 8.80 -24.59 -5.72
N SER A 189 10.05 -24.69 -5.25
CA SER A 189 10.88 -23.53 -4.98
C SER A 189 11.73 -23.21 -6.20
N PHE A 190 11.93 -21.91 -6.45
CA PHE A 190 12.82 -21.41 -7.48
C PHE A 190 14.11 -20.91 -6.82
N ASP A 191 15.24 -21.35 -7.35
CA ASP A 191 16.56 -21.03 -6.81
C ASP A 191 16.79 -19.52 -6.78
N GLY A 192 17.31 -19.01 -5.66
CA GLY A 192 17.50 -17.59 -5.45
C GLY A 192 18.47 -16.92 -6.42
N SER A 193 19.33 -17.69 -7.10
CA SER A 193 20.22 -17.18 -8.15
C SER A 193 19.49 -16.73 -9.41
N LEU A 194 18.22 -17.12 -9.59
CA LEU A 194 17.40 -16.74 -10.74
C LEU A 194 16.88 -15.29 -10.64
N GLY A 195 16.94 -14.67 -9.46
CA GLY A 195 16.64 -13.24 -9.29
C GLY A 195 15.16 -12.89 -9.47
N TYR A 196 14.24 -13.82 -9.19
CA TYR A 196 12.81 -13.60 -9.38
C TYR A 196 12.20 -12.72 -8.28
N LEU A 197 12.75 -12.70 -7.06
CA LEU A 197 12.20 -11.95 -5.93
C LEU A 197 10.70 -12.29 -5.72
N HIS A 198 9.94 -11.35 -5.13
CA HIS A 198 8.51 -11.54 -4.82
C HIS A 198 7.61 -11.67 -6.06
N ASN A 199 7.95 -11.01 -7.18
CA ASN A 199 7.03 -10.83 -8.30
C ASN A 199 7.54 -11.42 -9.62
N GLY A 200 8.72 -12.05 -9.67
CA GLY A 200 9.38 -12.41 -10.92
C GLY A 200 9.10 -13.82 -11.43
N LEU A 201 8.37 -14.65 -10.68
CA LEU A 201 8.15 -16.07 -11.04
C LEU A 201 7.51 -16.25 -12.43
N TYR A 202 6.66 -15.31 -12.87
CA TYR A 202 6.04 -15.35 -14.21
C TYR A 202 7.05 -15.29 -15.37
N ARG A 203 8.29 -14.88 -15.09
CA ARG A 203 9.37 -14.76 -16.08
C ARG A 203 10.09 -16.09 -16.32
N ASP A 204 9.85 -17.09 -15.48
CA ASP A 204 10.53 -18.37 -15.59
C ASP A 204 10.08 -19.11 -16.87
N PRO A 205 11.02 -19.49 -17.76
CA PRO A 205 10.68 -20.14 -19.03
C PRO A 205 10.13 -21.56 -18.85
N HIS A 206 10.38 -22.20 -17.71
CA HIS A 206 9.89 -23.54 -17.38
C HIS A 206 8.58 -23.51 -16.59
N LEU A 207 8.11 -22.34 -16.15
CA LEU A 207 6.84 -22.20 -15.46
C LEU A 207 5.69 -22.89 -16.22
N PRO A 208 5.50 -22.73 -17.54
CA PRO A 208 4.42 -23.42 -18.25
C PRO A 208 4.47 -24.95 -18.16
N ASP A 209 5.66 -25.55 -18.02
CA ASP A 209 5.82 -27.01 -17.86
C ASP A 209 5.52 -27.47 -16.43
N ILE A 210 5.77 -26.60 -15.44
CA ILE A 210 5.43 -26.85 -14.03
C ILE A 210 3.91 -26.83 -13.81
N LEU A 211 3.16 -26.06 -14.63
CA LEU A 211 1.71 -25.86 -14.53
C LEU A 211 0.87 -26.95 -15.24
N LYS A 212 1.49 -27.87 -15.99
CA LYS A 212 0.82 -29.00 -16.66
C LYS A 212 0.51 -30.14 -15.69
#